data_AF-A0A2D8GJU0-F1
#
_entry.id   AF-A0A2D8GJU0-F1
#
_cell.length_a   1.000
_cell.length_b   1.000
_cell.length_c   1.000
_cell.angle_alpha   90.00
_cell.angle_beta   90.00
_cell.angle_gamma   90.00
#
_symmetry.space_group_name_H-M   'P 1'
#
loop_
_entity.id
_entity.type
_entity.pdbx_description
1 polymer ?
#
loop_
_entity_poly.entity_id
_entity_poly.type
_entity_poly.pdbx_seq_one_letter_code
_entity_poly.pdbx_strand_id
1 'polypeptide(L)' 'VLYDLFVLPEFRNRNIGTSLLNHCLSFAKLRGASRIDLETSYDNTGAQKLYESLGYEKDNEFYKYSLEV' A
#
# COMPACT_ATOMS: atom_id res chain seq x y z
N VAL A 1 6.59 -3.70 -6.92
CA VAL A 1 5.13 -3.78 -6.75
C VAL A 1 4.84 -4.62 -5.53
N LEU A 2 3.94 -4.16 -4.65
CA LEU A 2 3.43 -4.89 -3.49
C LEU A 2 2.00 -5.34 -3.80
N TYR A 3 1.78 -6.65 -3.91
CA TYR A 3 0.50 -7.19 -4.36
C TYR A 3 -0.60 -7.09 -3.31
N ASP A 4 -0.36 -7.66 -2.11
CA ASP A 4 -1.36 -7.66 -1.05
C ASP A 4 -0.73 -7.36 0.31
N LEU A 5 -1.46 -6.58 1.10
CA LEU A 5 -1.17 -6.33 2.50
C LEU A 5 -2.47 -6.42 3.29
N PHE A 6 -2.55 -7.41 4.18
CA PHE A 6 -3.73 -7.62 4.99
C PHE A 6 -3.37 -7.81 6.46
N VAL A 7 -4.14 -7.15 7.32
CA VAL A 7 -4.13 -7.38 8.76
C VAL A 7 -5.54 -7.81 9.15
N LEU A 8 -5.61 -8.96 9.82
CA LEU A 8 -6.83 -9.51 10.41
C LEU A 8 -7.54 -8.44 11.27
N PRO A 9 -8.88 -8.29 11.16
CA PRO A 9 -9.62 -7.21 11.82
C PRO A 9 -9.31 -7.01 13.31
N GLU A 10 -9.20 -8.10 14.07
CA GLU A 10 -8.92 -8.14 15.51
C GLU A 10 -7.52 -7.63 15.90
N PHE A 11 -6.61 -7.52 14.93
CA PHE A 11 -5.24 -7.03 15.10
C PHE A 11 -5.02 -5.63 14.47
N ARG A 12 -6.05 -5.01 13.89
CA ARG A 12 -5.95 -3.66 13.32
C ARG A 12 -5.80 -2.59 14.40
N ASN A 13 -5.40 -1.38 13.99
CA ASN A 13 -5.14 -0.23 14.88
C ASN A 13 -4.02 -0.46 15.92
N ARG A 14 -3.14 -1.44 15.68
CA ARG A 14 -1.96 -1.75 16.51
C ARG A 14 -0.63 -1.47 15.80
N ASN A 15 -0.65 -0.58 14.80
CA ASN A 15 0.50 -0.24 13.94
C ASN A 15 1.13 -1.41 13.15
N ILE A 16 0.47 -2.57 13.08
CA ILE A 16 1.00 -3.75 12.36
C ILE A 16 1.18 -3.46 10.86
N GLY A 17 0.17 -2.84 10.22
CA GLY A 17 0.27 -2.44 8.81
C GLY A 17 1.44 -1.50 8.55
N THR A 18 1.65 -0.53 9.45
CA THR A 18 2.81 0.37 9.42
C THR A 18 4.14 -0.38 9.50
N SER A 19 4.26 -1.31 10.46
CA SER A 19 5.47 -2.11 10.61
C SER A 19 5.77 -2.96 9.38
N LEU A 20 4.74 -3.57 8.78
CA LEU A 20 4.90 -4.35 7.54
C LEU A 20 5.36 -3.47 6.38
N LEU A 21 4.73 -2.30 6.15
CA LEU A 21 5.10 -1.38 5.07
C LEU A 21 6.51 -0.82 5.25
N ASN A 22 6.91 -0.49 6.48
CA ASN A 22 8.27 -0.03 6.76
C ASN A 22 9.30 -1.13 6.49
N HIS A 23 8.99 -2.39 6.84
CA HIS A 23 9.85 -3.51 6.48
C HIS A 23 9.99 -3.65 4.96
N CYS A 24 8.88 -3.58 4.21
CA CYS A 24 8.90 -3.59 2.75
C CYS A 24 9.73 -2.44 2.18
N LEU A 25 9.62 -1.23 2.74
CA LEU A 25 10.43 -0.07 2.33
C LEU A 25 11.92 -0.30 2.55
N SER A 26 12.32 -0.79 3.73
CA SER A 26 13.71 -1.14 4.01
C SER A 26 14.24 -2.21 3.07
N PHE A 27 13.44 -3.25 2.80
CA PHE A 27 13.79 -4.32 1.88
C PHE A 27 13.95 -3.80 0.44
N ALA A 28 13.02 -2.97 -0.04
CA ALA A 28 13.08 -2.37 -1.37
C ALA A 28 14.33 -1.50 -1.55
N LYS A 29 14.63 -0.64 -0.56
CA LYS A 29 15.85 0.18 -0.54
C LYS A 29 17.12 -0.66 -0.60
N LEU A 30 17.20 -1.73 0.21
CA LEU A 30 18.34 -2.65 0.21
C LEU A 30 18.57 -3.31 -1.16
N ARG A 31 17.50 -3.54 -1.92
CA ARG A 31 17.55 -4.12 -3.27
C ARG A 31 17.77 -3.10 -4.38
N GLY A 32 17.95 -1.82 -4.05
CA GLY A 32 18.14 -0.75 -5.03
C GLY A 32 16.87 -0.42 -5.84
N ALA A 33 15.68 -0.74 -5.30
CA ALA A 33 14.42 -0.37 -5.94
C ALA A 33 14.21 1.16 -5.86
N SER A 34 13.64 1.74 -6.90
CA SER A 34 13.36 3.18 -6.97
C SER A 34 12.08 3.58 -6.23
N ARG A 35 11.09 2.67 -6.12
CA ARG A 35 9.80 2.92 -5.44
C ARG A 35 9.05 1.65 -5.08
N ILE A 36 7.98 1.79 -4.31
CA ILE A 36 6.97 0.76 -4.04
C ILE A 36 5.64 1.26 -4.61
N ASP A 37 5.09 0.51 -5.55
CA ASP A 37 3.76 0.73 -6.09
C ASP A 37 2.77 -0.23 -5.42
N LEU A 38 1.61 0.30 -5.03
CA LEU A 38 0.49 -0.41 -4.42
C LEU A 38 -0.83 0.15 -4.96
N GLU A 39 -1.84 -0.70 -5.06
CA GLU A 39 -3.18 -0.33 -5.48
C GLU A 39 -4.17 -0.68 -4.37
N THR A 40 -5.24 0.10 -4.25
CA THR A 40 -6.30 -0.19 -3.28
C THR A 40 -7.65 0.29 -3.80
N SER A 41 -8.71 -0.32 -3.30
CA SER A 41 -10.08 0.08 -3.65
C SER A 41 -10.43 1.45 -3.04
N TYR A 42 -11.34 2.17 -3.70
CA TYR A 42 -11.81 3.50 -3.27
C TYR A 42 -12.47 3.48 -1.89
N ASP A 43 -13.08 2.36 -1.49
CA ASP A 43 -13.74 2.18 -0.20
C ASP A 43 -12.78 1.77 0.93
N ASN A 44 -11.55 1.37 0.61
CA ASN A 44 -10.54 0.98 1.58
C ASN A 44 -9.83 2.21 2.20
N THR A 45 -10.62 3.09 2.80
CA THR A 45 -10.18 4.35 3.39
C THR A 45 -9.15 4.16 4.51
N GLY A 46 -9.20 3.03 5.22
CA GLY A 46 -8.21 2.69 6.24
C GLY A 46 -6.82 2.46 5.66
N ALA A 47 -6.73 1.73 4.54
CA ALA A 47 -5.46 1.54 3.84
C ALA A 47 -4.96 2.84 3.22
N GLN A 48 -5.84 3.62 2.57
CA GLN A 48 -5.48 4.91 1.98
C GLN A 48 -4.84 5.85 3.01
N LYS A 49 -5.48 6.04 4.17
CA LYS A 49 -4.93 6.85 5.27
C LYS A 49 -3.58 6.34 5.76
N LEU A 50 -3.40 5.03 5.85
CA LEU A 50 -2.12 4.44 6.25
C LEU A 50 -1.02 4.76 5.22
N TYR A 51 -1.29 4.56 3.93
CA TYR A 51 -0.32 4.83 2.87
C TYR A 51 0.06 6.32 2.86
N GLU A 52 -0.92 7.21 2.88
CA GLU A 52 -0.70 8.66 2.94
C GLU A 52 0.11 9.07 4.17
N SER A 53 -0.17 8.47 5.34
CA SER A 53 0.60 8.74 6.57
C SER A 53 2.07 8.32 6.49
N LEU A 54 2.41 7.42 5.56
CA LEU A 54 3.77 6.95 5.31
C LEU A 54 4.44 7.63 4.12
N GLY A 55 3.79 8.66 3.55
CA GLY A 55 4.32 9.44 2.44
C GLY A 55 4.13 8.80 1.06
N TYR A 56 3.24 7.82 0.93
CA TYR A 56 2.78 7.39 -0.39
C TYR A 56 1.85 8.46 -0.95
N GLU A 57 1.98 8.74 -2.24
CA GLU A 57 1.17 9.72 -2.93
C GLU A 57 0.12 9.03 -3.80
N LYS A 58 -1.11 9.54 -3.75
CA LYS A 58 -2.20 9.05 -4.60
C LYS A 58 -2.02 9.57 -6.02
N ASP A 59 -1.95 8.64 -6.97
CA ASP A 59 -2.00 8.96 -8.39
C ASP A 59 -3.43 9.43 -8.78
N ASN A 60 -3.49 10.55 -9.51
CA ASN A 60 -4.74 11.12 -10.04
C ASN A 60 -4.65 11.39 -11.55
N GLU A 61 -3.60 10.93 -12.23
CA GLU A 61 -3.32 11.28 -13.63
C GLU A 61 -3.75 10.19 -14.63
N PHE A 62 -3.89 8.94 -14.18
CA PHE A 62 -4.14 7.80 -15.07
C PHE A 62 -5.50 7.12 -14.82
N TYR A 63 -6.16 6.70 -15.90
CA TYR A 63 -7.33 5.83 -15.84
C TYR A 63 -6.93 4.36 -15.96
N LYS A 64 -7.52 3.52 -15.10
CA LYS A 64 -7.41 2.06 -15.20
C LYS A 64 -8.63 1.49 -15.95
N TYR A 65 -8.39 0.70 -16.99
CA TYR A 65 -9.43 -0.04 -17.72
C TYR A 65 -9.21 -1.54 -17.57
N SER A 66 -10.29 -2.31 -17.51
CA SER A 66 -10.25 -3.77 -17.50
C SER A 66 -11.48 -4.30 -18.24
N LEU A 67 -11.32 -5.37 -19.01
CA LEU A 67 -12.40 -6.05 -19.72
C LEU A 67 -12.49 -7.46 -19.15
N GLU A 68 -13.62 -7.78 -18.53
CA GLU A 68 -13.96 -9.16 -18.18
C GLU A 68 -14.36 -9.90 -19.46
N VAL A 69 -13.87 -11.13 -19.63
CA VAL A 69 -14.14 -11.98 -20.81
C VAL A 69 -14.97 -13.18 -20.37
#